data_AF-W1WUZ7-F1
#
_entry.id   AF-W1WUZ7-F1
#
_cell.length_a   1.000
_cell.length_b   1.000
_cell.length_c   1.000
_cell.angle_alpha   90.00
_cell.angle_beta   90.00
_cell.angle_gamma   90.00
#
_symmetry.space_group_name_H-M   'P 1'
#
loop_
_entity.id
_entity.type
_entity.pdbx_description
1 polymer ?
#
loop_
_entity_poly.entity_id
_entity_poly.type
_entity_poly.pdbx_seq_one_letter_code
_entity_poly.pdbx_strand_id
1 'polypeptide(L)' 'MSELKISPELLQISPEVQDALKNKKPVVALESTIISHGMPFPQNAQTAIEVEETIRKQGAVPA' A
#
# COMPACT_ATOMS: atom_id res chain seq x y z
N MET A 1 11.83 18.77 -13.66
CA MET A 1 11.05 18.38 -12.46
C MET A 1 12.07 18.21 -11.34
N SER A 2 12.02 19.03 -10.30
CA SER A 2 12.94 18.93 -9.17
C SER A 2 12.71 17.60 -8.44
N GLU A 3 13.78 16.85 -8.16
CA GLU A 3 13.70 15.70 -7.26
C GLU A 3 13.20 16.18 -5.90
N LEU A 4 12.02 15.72 -5.50
CA LEU A 4 11.57 15.87 -4.12
C LEU A 4 12.45 14.95 -3.27
N LYS A 5 13.44 15.53 -2.59
CA LYS A 5 14.15 14.82 -1.52
C LYS A 5 13.22 14.77 -0.31
N ILE A 6 12.47 13.68 -0.18
CA ILE A 6 11.63 13.45 0.99
C ILE A 6 12.55 13.05 2.14
N SER A 7 12.53 13.83 3.22
CA SER A 7 13.27 13.49 4.43
C SER A 7 12.73 12.17 4.99
N PRO A 8 13.59 11.18 5.31
CA PRO A 8 13.15 9.87 5.82
C PRO A 8 12.38 9.96 7.14
N GLU A 9 12.49 11.09 7.86
CA GLU A 9 11.75 11.36 9.09
C GLU A 9 10.25 11.60 8.86
N LEU A 10 9.82 11.82 7.62
CA LEU A 10 8.42 12.08 7.25
C LEU A 10 7.69 10.85 6.72
N LEU A 11 8.40 9.77 6.38
CA LEU A 11 7.82 8.57 5.76
C LEU A 11 8.22 7.31 6.52
N GLN A 12 7.20 6.60 7.00
CA GLN A 12 7.36 5.24 7.49
C GLN A 12 7.01 4.26 6.37
N ILE A 13 8.02 3.64 5.77
CA ILE A 13 7.85 2.68 4.68
C ILE A 13 8.14 1.28 5.22
N SER A 14 7.24 0.32 4.98
CA SER A 14 7.44 -1.07 5.40
C SER A 14 8.64 -1.71 4.67
N PRO A 15 9.33 -2.70 5.28
CA PRO A 15 10.44 -3.39 4.62
C PRO A 15 10.06 -4.02 3.27
N GLU A 16 8.83 -4.54 3.15
CA GLU A 16 8.33 -5.15 1.90
C GLU A 16 8.24 -4.12 0.77
N VAL A 17 7.69 -2.93 1.05
CA VAL A 17 7.56 -1.85 0.07
C VAL A 17 8.95 -1.28 -0.28
N GLN A 18 9.85 -1.15 0.70
CA GLN A 18 11.23 -0.73 0.44
C GLN A 18 11.95 -1.70 -0.53
N ASP A 19 11.81 -3.02 -0.32
CA ASP A 19 12.36 -4.04 -1.23
C ASP A 19 11.73 -3.94 -2.62
N ALA A 20 10.41 -3.77 -2.70
CA ALA A 20 9.70 -3.63 -3.96
C ALA A 20 10.21 -2.43 -4.77
N LEU A 21 10.33 -1.27 -4.13
CA LEU A 21 10.84 -0.05 -4.76
C LEU A 21 12.29 -0.21 -5.22
N LYS A 22 13.17 -0.78 -4.38
CA LYS A 22 14.58 -1.03 -4.72
C LYS A 22 14.73 -1.95 -5.93
N ASN A 23 13.88 -2.98 -6.03
CA ASN A 23 13.90 -3.95 -7.13
C ASN A 23 13.00 -3.56 -8.31
N LYS A 24 12.42 -2.35 -8.32
CA LYS A 24 11.48 -1.88 -9.35
C LYS A 24 10.29 -2.83 -9.57
N LYS A 25 9.84 -3.50 -8.50
CA LYS A 25 8.60 -4.27 -8.50
C LYS A 25 7.41 -3.29 -8.44
N PRO A 26 6.26 -3.63 -9.07
CA PRO A 26 5.07 -2.80 -8.99
C PRO A 26 4.54 -2.72 -7.55
N VAL A 27 4.17 -1.50 -7.14
CA VAL A 27 3.60 -1.20 -5.83
C VAL A 27 2.26 -0.51 -6.04
N VAL A 28 1.23 -0.91 -5.29
CA VAL A 28 -0.11 -0.33 -5.35
C VAL A 28 -0.45 0.28 -3.99
N ALA A 29 -0.57 1.61 -3.94
CA ALA A 29 -0.96 2.30 -2.72
C ALA A 29 -2.47 2.19 -2.48
N LEU A 30 -2.87 1.93 -1.23
CA LEU A 30 -4.24 1.81 -0.77
C LEU A 30 -4.61 2.97 0.16
N GLU A 31 -5.76 3.60 -0.11
CA GLU A 31 -6.26 4.68 0.76
C GLU A 31 -7.00 4.10 1.98
N SER A 32 -6.51 4.42 3.18
CA SER A 32 -7.08 3.93 4.44
C SER A 32 -8.48 4.46 4.75
N THR A 33 -8.84 5.65 4.26
CA THR A 33 -10.16 6.27 4.48
C THR A 33 -11.27 5.48 3.81
N ILE A 34 -11.05 5.00 2.57
CA ILE A 34 -12.02 4.19 1.82
C ILE A 34 -12.32 2.88 2.58
N ILE A 35 -11.29 2.27 3.17
CA ILE A 35 -11.43 1.05 3.95
C ILE A 35 -12.19 1.35 5.25
N SER A 36 -11.77 2.37 6.00
CA SER A 36 -12.27 2.58 7.37
C SER A 36 -13.66 3.19 7.46
N HIS A 37 -14.01 4.11 6.55
CA HIS A 37 -15.28 4.85 6.59
C HIS A 37 -16.23 4.50 5.45
N GLY A 38 -15.75 3.77 4.42
CA GLY A 38 -16.59 3.37 3.28
C GLY A 38 -17.49 2.17 3.57
N MET A 39 -17.16 1.35 4.58
CA MET A 39 -17.87 0.10 4.89
C MET A 39 -17.94 -0.14 6.41
N PRO A 40 -19.02 -0.76 6.92
CA PRO A 40 -19.11 -1.15 8.32
C PRO A 40 -18.16 -2.30 8.64
N PHE A 41 -17.75 -2.41 9.90
CA PHE A 41 -17.12 -3.63 10.40
C PHE A 41 -18.14 -4.79 10.43
N PRO A 42 -17.78 -6.03 10.03
CA PRO A 42 -16.44 -6.51 9.66
C PRO A 42 -16.09 -6.40 8.17
N GLN A 43 -17.00 -5.90 7.34
CA GLN A 43 -16.84 -5.85 5.88
C GLN A 43 -15.61 -5.04 5.47
N ASN A 44 -15.31 -3.93 6.15
CA ASN A 44 -14.11 -3.15 5.89
C ASN A 44 -12.80 -3.96 5.98
N ALA A 45 -12.63 -4.74 7.04
CA ALA A 45 -11.45 -5.56 7.26
C ALA A 45 -11.37 -6.68 6.23
N GLN A 46 -12.50 -7.34 5.94
CA GLN A 46 -12.56 -8.39 4.93
C GLN A 46 -12.19 -7.85 3.54
N THR A 47 -12.73 -6.69 3.15
CA THR A 47 -12.40 -6.07 1.87
C THR A 47 -10.95 -5.63 1.80
N ALA A 48 -10.36 -5.11 2.89
CA ALA A 48 -8.94 -4.77 2.93
C ALA A 48 -8.06 -5.98 2.60
N ILE A 49 -8.34 -7.13 3.25
CA ILE A 49 -7.62 -8.39 3.02
C ILE A 49 -7.79 -8.86 1.57
N GLU A 50 -9.02 -8.88 1.05
CA GLU A 50 -9.30 -9.32 -0.32
C GLU A 50 -8.60 -8.47 -1.38
N VAL A 51 -8.54 -7.15 -1.16
CA VAL A 51 -7.83 -6.21 -2.05
C VAL A 51 -6.32 -6.46 -2.00
N GLU A 52 -5.73 -6.59 -0.81
CA GLU A 52 -4.31 -6.91 -0.66
C GLU A 52 -3.95 -8.24 -1.35
N GLU A 53 -4.75 -9.28 -1.13
CA GLU A 53 -4.55 -10.57 -1.79
C GLU A 53 -4.63 -10.47 -3.31
N THR A 54 -5.58 -9.69 -3.82
CA THR A 54 -5.74 -9.50 -5.27
C THR A 54 -4.52 -8.82 -5.86
N ILE A 55 -4.00 -7.78 -5.21
CA ILE A 55 -2.77 -7.08 -5.64
C ILE A 55 -1.59 -8.05 -5.68
N ARG A 56 -1.43 -8.87 -4.63
CA ARG A 56 -0.38 -9.90 -4.55
C ARG A 56 -0.52 -10.95 -5.66
N LYS A 57 -1.73 -11.44 -5.93
CA LYS A 57 -2.02 -12.40 -7.03
C LYS A 57 -1.66 -11.83 -8.41
N GLN A 58 -1.70 -10.51 -8.59
CA GLN A 58 -1.29 -9.82 -9.82
C GLN A 58 0.21 -9.49 -9.86
N GLY A 59 1.00 -9.93 -8.87
CA GLY A 59 2.45 -9.76 -8.83
C GLY A 59 2.91 -8.38 -8.34
N ALA A 60 2.02 -7.61 -7.70
CA ALA A 60 2.34 -6.32 -7.10
C ALA A 60 2.36 -6.39 -5.56
N VAL A 61 2.99 -5.39 -4.95
CA VAL A 61 3.05 -5.23 -3.49
C VAL A 61 2.04 -4.17 -3.04
N PRO A 62 1.08 -4.49 -2.16
CA PRO A 62 0.19 -3.48 -1.58
C PRO A 62 0.96 -2.57 -0.61
N ALA A 63 0.60 -1.29 -0.56
CA ALA A 63 1.25 -0.26 0.26
C ALA A 63 0.25 0.67 0.94
#